data_AF-A0A0H1AKP3-F1
#
_entry.id   AF-A0A0H1AKP3-F1
#
_cell.length_a   1.000
_cell.length_b   1.000
_cell.length_c   1.000
_cell.angle_alpha   90.00
_cell.angle_beta   90.00
_cell.angle_gamma   90.00
#
_symmetry.space_group_name_H-M   'P 1'
#
loop_
_entity.id
_entity.type
_entity.pdbx_description
1 polymer ?
#
loop_
_entity_poly.entity_id
_entity_poly.type
_entity_poly.pdbx_seq_one_letter_code
_entity_poly.pdbx_strand_id
1 'polypeptide(L)'
;MREAPRTPLRDHVAASIQRYLGDLNGNDTDNLYEVALRELEIPLFAEVLNFCDGNQSRAAAMLGIHRATLRKKLREYGLTT
;
A
#
# COMPACT_ATOMS: atom_id res chain seq x y z
N MET A 1 7.22 -27.02 -19.55
CA MET A 1 6.39 -25.80 -19.56
C MET A 1 7.29 -24.66 -19.09
N ARG A 2 7.62 -23.67 -19.94
CA ARG A 2 8.40 -22.50 -19.49
C ARG A 2 7.46 -21.64 -18.63
N GLU A 3 7.78 -21.47 -17.36
CA GLU A 3 7.08 -20.53 -16.48
C GLU A 3 7.21 -19.13 -17.09
N ALA A 4 6.09 -18.46 -17.36
CA ALA A 4 6.14 -17.09 -17.84
C ALA A 4 6.86 -16.21 -16.79
N PRO A 5 7.71 -15.26 -17.20
CA PRO A 5 8.41 -14.41 -16.24
C PRO A 5 7.38 -13.69 -15.37
N ARG A 6 7.53 -13.78 -14.04
CA ARG A 6 6.63 -13.09 -13.10
C ARG A 6 6.77 -11.59 -13.31
N THR A 7 5.64 -10.93 -13.56
CA THR A 7 5.59 -9.47 -13.65
C THR A 7 6.02 -8.86 -12.31
N PRO A 8 7.01 -7.96 -12.30
CA PRO A 8 7.40 -7.21 -11.12
C PRO A 8 6.24 -6.42 -10.52
N LEU A 9 6.20 -6.28 -9.18
CA LEU A 9 5.19 -5.46 -8.49
C LEU A 9 5.14 -4.02 -9.01
N ARG A 10 6.30 -3.45 -9.36
CA ARG A 10 6.41 -2.08 -9.91
C ARG A 10 5.61 -1.91 -11.21
N ASP A 11 5.49 -2.94 -12.02
CA ASP A 11 4.78 -2.87 -13.31
C ASP A 11 3.26 -2.90 -13.08
N HIS A 12 2.80 -3.66 -12.09
CA HIS A 12 1.41 -3.62 -11.63
C HIS A 12 1.04 -2.24 -11.07
N VAL A 13 1.91 -1.67 -10.23
CA VAL A 13 1.71 -0.32 -9.67
C VAL A 13 1.68 0.72 -10.79
N ALA A 14 2.62 0.67 -11.74
CA ALA A 14 2.67 1.59 -12.87
C ALA A 14 1.39 1.55 -13.72
N ALA A 15 0.88 0.35 -14.01
CA ALA A 15 -0.36 0.18 -14.76
C ALA A 15 -1.58 0.77 -14.02
N SER A 16 -1.67 0.61 -12.70
CA SER A 16 -2.73 1.20 -11.89
C SER A 16 -2.65 2.73 -11.85
N ILE A 17 -1.46 3.29 -11.65
CA ILE A 17 -1.25 4.75 -11.63
C ILE A 17 -1.57 5.37 -13.00
N GLN A 18 -1.17 4.72 -14.10
CA GLN A 18 -1.48 5.21 -15.45
C GLN A 18 -2.99 5.31 -15.70
N ARG A 19 -3.77 4.31 -15.24
CA ARG A 19 -5.23 4.35 -15.34
C ARG A 19 -5.81 5.47 -14.49
N TYR A 20 -5.39 5.56 -13.22
CA TYR A 20 -5.85 6.59 -12.30
C TYR A 20 -5.61 8.02 -12.86
N LEU A 21 -4.42 8.29 -13.40
CA LEU A 21 -4.10 9.57 -14.02
C LEU A 21 -4.91 9.84 -15.29
N GLY A 22 -5.20 8.79 -16.07
CA GLY A 22 -6.09 8.89 -17.23
C GLY A 22 -7.52 9.27 -16.83
N ASP A 23 -8.04 8.68 -15.75
CA ASP A 23 -9.39 8.97 -15.24
C ASP A 23 -9.50 10.37 -14.65
N LEU A 24 -8.40 10.92 -14.12
CA LEU A 24 -8.35 12.25 -13.50
C LEU A 24 -8.63 13.40 -14.50
N ASN A 25 -8.43 13.16 -15.81
CA ASN A 25 -8.85 14.03 -16.92
C ASN A 25 -8.63 15.55 -16.69
N GLY A 26 -7.48 15.93 -16.15
CA GLY A 26 -7.07 17.34 -16.01
C GLY A 26 -7.63 18.08 -14.79
N ASN A 27 -8.23 17.40 -13.82
CA ASN A 27 -8.45 18.01 -12.51
C ASN A 27 -7.12 18.11 -11.77
N ASP A 28 -6.69 19.33 -11.42
CA ASP A 28 -5.52 19.57 -10.58
C ASP A 28 -5.77 18.95 -9.20
N THR A 29 -5.15 17.80 -8.94
CA THR A 29 -5.08 17.26 -7.58
C THR A 29 -3.85 17.81 -6.89
N ASP A 30 -4.06 18.78 -6.00
CA ASP A 30 -3.09 19.05 -4.95
C ASP A 30 -2.88 17.75 -4.13
N ASN A 31 -1.63 17.43 -3.81
CA ASN A 31 -1.22 16.28 -2.98
C ASN A 31 -1.39 14.87 -3.60
N LEU A 32 -1.33 14.72 -4.93
CA LEU A 32 -1.34 13.41 -5.59
C LEU A 32 -0.36 12.38 -4.98
N TYR A 33 0.83 12.84 -4.58
CA TYR A 33 1.82 11.97 -3.92
C TYR A 33 1.28 11.35 -2.62
N GLU A 34 0.62 12.14 -1.78
CA GLU A 34 0.05 11.67 -0.52
C GLU A 34 -1.13 10.72 -0.76
N VAL A 35 -1.95 11.02 -1.76
CA VAL A 35 -3.06 10.16 -2.20
C VAL A 35 -2.51 8.80 -2.65
N ALA A 36 -1.55 8.80 -3.59
CA ALA A 36 -0.95 7.57 -4.10
C ALA A 36 -0.25 6.76 -3.00
N LEU A 37 0.46 7.42 -2.08
CA LEU A 37 1.11 6.75 -0.96
C LEU A 37 0.09 6.11 -0.02
N ARG A 38 -1.01 6.81 0.31
CA ARG A 38 -2.10 6.28 1.13
C ARG A 38 -2.75 5.07 0.47
N GLU A 39 -3.09 5.15 -0.82
CA GLU A 39 -3.71 4.07 -1.58
C GLU A 39 -2.79 2.84 -1.71
N LEU A 40 -1.47 3.02 -1.61
CA LEU A 40 -0.52 1.92 -1.54
C LEU A 40 -0.41 1.34 -0.11
N GLU A 41 -0.32 2.20 0.90
CA GLU A 41 -0.07 1.81 2.29
C GLU A 41 -1.25 1.05 2.90
N ILE A 42 -2.49 1.43 2.61
CA ILE A 42 -3.70 0.77 3.15
C ILE A 42 -3.73 -0.74 2.84
N PRO A 43 -3.71 -1.18 1.55
CA PRO A 43 -3.72 -2.60 1.23
C PRO A 43 -2.46 -3.31 1.71
N LEU A 44 -1.29 -2.65 1.64
CA LEU A 44 -0.05 -3.23 2.15
C LEU A 44 -0.15 -3.57 3.65
N PHE A 45 -0.64 -2.63 4.46
CA PHE A 45 -0.75 -2.84 5.91
C PHE A 45 -1.85 -3.85 6.27
N ALA A 46 -2.98 -3.83 5.57
CA ALA A 46 -4.06 -4.79 5.77
C ALA A 46 -3.59 -6.23 5.48
N GLU A 47 -2.97 -6.45 4.32
CA GLU A 47 -2.50 -7.79 3.92
C GLU A 47 -1.37 -8.31 4.83
N VAL A 48 -0.42 -7.44 5.21
CA VAL A 48 0.65 -7.86 6.11
C VAL A 48 0.14 -8.12 7.53
N LEU A 49 -0.85 -7.37 8.02
CA LEU A 49 -1.50 -7.68 9.29
C LEU A 49 -2.21 -9.03 9.24
N ASN A 50 -2.98 -9.30 8.18
CA ASN A 50 -3.66 -10.57 7.98
C ASN A 50 -2.64 -11.73 7.93
N PHE A 51 -1.55 -11.57 7.18
CA PHE A 51 -0.47 -12.55 7.12
C PHE A 51 0.23 -12.79 8.47
N CYS A 52 0.20 -11.78 9.34
CA CYS A 52 0.75 -11.84 10.69
C CYS A 52 -0.30 -12.20 11.76
N ASP A 53 -1.50 -12.67 11.37
CA ASP A 53 -2.60 -13.02 12.28
C ASP A 53 -2.98 -11.86 13.22
N GLY A 54 -2.93 -10.62 12.72
CA GLY A 54 -3.19 -9.40 13.49
C GLY A 54 -2.04 -8.95 14.41
N ASN A 55 -0.92 -9.69 14.45
CA ASN A 55 0.21 -9.34 15.30
C ASN A 55 0.98 -8.12 14.76
N GLN A 56 0.68 -6.93 15.29
CA GLN A 56 1.31 -5.68 14.88
C GLN A 56 2.84 -5.66 15.08
N SER A 57 3.38 -6.38 16.06
CA SER A 57 4.84 -6.42 16.27
C SER A 57 5.54 -7.21 15.17
N ARG A 58 4.95 -8.36 14.79
CA ARG A 58 5.44 -9.18 13.67
C ARG A 58 5.26 -8.45 12.33
N ALA A 59 4.12 -7.79 12.13
CA ALA A 59 3.85 -6.98 10.94
C ALA A 59 4.85 -5.83 10.81
N ALA A 60 5.13 -5.10 11.88
CA ALA A 60 6.11 -4.01 11.88
C ALA A 60 7.53 -4.51 11.53
N ALA A 61 7.93 -5.66 12.07
CA ALA A 61 9.20 -6.30 11.74
C ALA A 61 9.27 -6.72 10.27
N MET A 62 8.20 -7.28 9.72
CA MET A 62 8.12 -7.68 8.31
C MET A 62 8.16 -6.48 7.36
N LEU A 63 7.45 -5.40 7.71
CA LEU A 63 7.45 -4.14 6.95
C LEU A 63 8.76 -3.36 7.10
N GLY A 64 9.60 -3.70 8.08
CA GLY A 64 10.84 -2.98 8.36
C GLY A 64 10.63 -1.57 8.93
N ILE A 65 9.49 -1.32 9.57
CA ILE A 65 9.17 -0.01 10.16
C ILE A 65 9.04 -0.09 11.68
N HIS A 66 9.28 1.02 12.37
CA HIS A 66 9.03 1.09 13.81
C HIS A 66 7.57 0.78 14.12
N ARG A 67 7.33 -0.05 15.15
CA ARG A 67 5.97 -0.43 15.59
C ARG A 67 5.09 0.77 15.93
N ALA A 68 5.66 1.83 16.50
CA ALA A 68 4.92 3.06 16.80
C ALA A 68 4.40 3.75 15.53
N THR A 69 5.20 3.73 14.46
CA THR A 69 4.83 4.25 13.14
C THR A 69 3.70 3.43 12.53
N LEU A 70 3.84 2.09 12.50
CA LEU A 70 2.77 1.21 12.01
C LEU A 70 1.47 1.47 12.76
N ARG A 71 1.50 1.47 14.09
CA ARG A 71 0.31 1.72 14.92
C ARG A 71 -0.34 3.07 14.63
N LYS A 72 0.45 4.13 14.42
CA LYS A 72 -0.09 5.45 14.04
C LYS A 72 -0.82 5.38 12.70
N LYS A 73 -0.20 4.77 11.68
CA LYS A 73 -0.78 4.59 10.34
C LYS A 73 -2.05 3.75 10.35
N LEU A 74 -2.05 2.63 11.09
CA LEU A 74 -3.24 1.78 11.22
C LEU A 74 -4.44 2.52 11.81
N ARG A 75 -4.22 3.39 12.80
CA ARG A 75 -5.28 4.25 13.36
C ARG A 75 -5.74 5.31 12.37
N GLU A 76 -4.80 5.96 11.69
CA GLU A 76 -5.11 6.96 10.65
C GLU A 76 -5.99 6.38 9.54
N TYR A 77 -5.78 5.11 9.19
CA TYR A 77 -6.54 4.40 8.15
C TYR A 77 -7.74 3.61 8.66
N GLY A 78 -8.04 3.65 9.96
CA GLY A 78 -9.17 2.91 10.53
C GLY A 78 -9.04 1.38 10.46
N LEU A 79 -7.81 0.87 10.32
CA LEU A 79 -7.51 -0.57 10.24
C LEU A 79 -7.39 -1.25 11.62
N THR A 80 -7.36 -0.47 12.70
CA THR A 80 -7.42 -0.98 14.07
C THR A 80 -8.25 -0.03 14.91
N THR A 81 -9.08 -0.58 15.79
CA THR A 81 -9.79 0.17 16.85
C THR A 81 -8.81 0.62 17.94
#